data_AF-A0A1Y5RUV2-F1
#
_entry.id   AF-A0A1Y5RUV2-F1
#
_cell.length_a   1.000
_cell.length_b   1.000
_cell.length_c   1.000
_cell.angle_alpha   90.00
_cell.angle_beta   90.00
_cell.angle_gamma   90.00
#
_symmetry.space_group_name_H-M   'P 1'
#
loop_
_entity.id
_entity.type
_entity.pdbx_description
1 polymer ?
#
loop_
_entity_poly.entity_id
_entity_poly.type
_entity_poly.pdbx_seq_one_letter_code
_entity_poly.pdbx_strand_id
1 'polypeptide(L)'
;MSLPASPLPASIRGGRLCLTLGAAAVASLAACAGPTLPPDVTVRHSASTETAGNGARWHLFLFDPRVPRSLDERIDLARAQVATERDCRWVDRPRSQIEERTRQQGAAYAETLLAAPLICNS
;
A
#
# COMPACT_ATOMS: atom_id res chain seq x y z
N MET A 1 9.31 46.68 -31.54
CA MET A 1 8.20 47.05 -32.44
C MET A 1 6.92 46.61 -31.76
N SER A 2 6.18 47.57 -31.22
CA SER A 2 4.92 47.36 -30.50
C SER A 2 3.77 47.40 -31.48
N LEU A 3 2.86 46.42 -31.42
CA LEU A 3 1.53 46.53 -31.99
C LEU A 3 0.48 46.05 -30.97
N PRO A 4 -0.72 46.66 -30.97
CA PRO A 4 -1.58 46.77 -29.79
C PRO A 4 -2.62 45.66 -29.63
N ALA A 5 -3.12 45.56 -28.40
CA ALA A 5 -4.34 44.85 -28.01
C ALA A 5 -5.60 45.47 -28.63
N SER A 6 -6.60 44.64 -28.96
CA SER A 6 -8.04 44.95 -29.10
C SER A 6 -8.81 43.65 -29.48
N PRO A 7 -10.15 43.57 -29.39
CA PRO A 7 -10.93 43.35 -28.16
C PRO A 7 -11.87 42.12 -28.29
N LEU A 8 -12.45 41.67 -27.17
CA LEU A 8 -13.69 40.86 -27.18
C LEU A 8 -14.89 41.79 -27.42
N PRO A 9 -15.87 41.40 -28.26
CA PRO A 9 -17.16 40.92 -27.73
C PRO A 9 -17.76 39.85 -28.68
N ALA A 10 -18.91 39.20 -28.52
CA ALA A 10 -20.05 39.34 -27.62
C ALA A 10 -20.72 37.96 -27.51
N SER A 11 -21.36 37.76 -26.36
CA SER A 11 -22.30 36.68 -26.09
C SER A 11 -23.51 36.75 -27.04
N ILE A 12 -23.76 35.68 -27.80
CA ILE A 12 -25.08 35.41 -28.39
C ILE A 12 -25.72 34.29 -27.59
N ARG A 13 -26.69 34.69 -26.76
CA ARG A 13 -27.77 33.86 -26.24
C ARG A 13 -28.67 33.41 -27.40
N GLY A 14 -29.10 32.15 -27.37
CA GLY A 14 -30.42 31.80 -27.87
C GLY A 14 -30.44 30.56 -28.75
N GLY A 15 -30.88 29.43 -28.20
CA GLY A 15 -31.21 28.24 -28.97
C GLY A 15 -31.55 27.08 -28.07
N ARG A 16 -32.84 26.93 -27.77
CA ARG A 16 -33.42 25.94 -26.87
C ARG A 16 -33.10 24.49 -27.28
N LEU A 17 -32.95 23.68 -26.23
CA LEU A 17 -33.22 22.24 -26.10
C LEU A 17 -33.81 21.55 -27.35
N CYS A 18 -33.21 20.46 -27.77
CA CYS A 18 -33.57 19.11 -27.30
C CYS A 18 -33.02 18.09 -28.31
N LEU A 19 -31.88 17.46 -28.01
CA LEU A 19 -31.61 16.14 -28.57
C LEU A 19 -30.87 15.32 -27.52
N THR A 20 -31.62 14.40 -26.95
CA THR A 20 -31.18 13.24 -26.20
C THR A 20 -30.07 12.52 -26.96
N LEU A 21 -28.86 12.49 -26.41
CA LEU A 21 -27.88 11.45 -26.71
C LEU A 21 -27.07 11.22 -25.44
N GLY A 22 -27.20 10.02 -24.89
CA GLY A 22 -26.59 9.64 -23.62
C GLY A 22 -25.07 9.79 -23.66
N ALA A 23 -24.55 10.64 -22.78
CA ALA A 23 -23.16 10.56 -22.37
C ALA A 23 -23.13 9.55 -21.21
N ALA A 24 -22.73 8.32 -21.53
CA ALA A 24 -22.38 7.31 -20.56
C ALA A 24 -21.44 7.92 -19.51
N ALA A 25 -21.89 7.98 -18.27
CA ALA A 25 -21.01 8.22 -17.14
C ALA A 25 -20.04 7.04 -17.09
N VAL A 26 -18.83 7.26 -17.59
CA VAL A 26 -17.73 6.30 -17.53
C VAL A 26 -17.42 6.09 -16.06
N ALA A 27 -17.93 4.98 -15.51
CA ALA A 27 -17.59 4.50 -14.18
C ALA A 27 -16.08 4.30 -14.15
N SER A 28 -15.38 5.22 -13.48
CA SER A 28 -13.96 5.08 -13.19
C SER A 28 -13.80 3.86 -12.28
N LEU A 29 -13.52 2.70 -12.88
CA LEU A 29 -12.99 1.54 -12.20
C LEU A 29 -11.64 1.97 -11.62
N ALA A 30 -11.65 2.49 -10.40
CA ALA A 30 -10.46 2.59 -9.59
C ALA A 30 -9.91 1.17 -9.47
N ALA A 31 -8.90 0.86 -10.29
CA ALA A 31 -8.16 -0.37 -10.15
C ALA A 31 -7.55 -0.35 -8.75
N CYS A 32 -8.12 -1.12 -7.83
CA CYS A 32 -7.50 -1.47 -6.58
C CYS A 32 -6.30 -2.36 -6.90
N ALA A 33 -5.25 -1.78 -7.49
CA ALA A 33 -3.95 -2.41 -7.56
C ALA A 33 -3.44 -2.45 -6.13
N GLY A 34 -3.71 -3.57 -5.45
CA GLY A 34 -3.13 -3.84 -4.15
C GLY A 34 -1.60 -3.81 -4.23
N PRO A 35 -0.92 -3.60 -3.11
CA PRO A 35 0.54 -3.67 -3.07
C PRO A 35 0.98 -5.03 -3.63
N THR A 36 1.73 -4.98 -4.72
CA THR A 36 2.24 -6.17 -5.42
C THR A 36 3.70 -6.37 -5.03
N LEU A 37 4.05 -7.59 -4.63
CA LEU A 37 5.44 -7.92 -4.31
C LEU A 37 6.29 -7.88 -5.59
N PRO A 38 7.39 -7.12 -5.65
CA PRO A 38 8.28 -7.12 -6.81
C PRO A 38 8.84 -8.53 -7.06
N PRO A 39 9.01 -8.94 -8.33
CA PRO A 39 9.39 -10.32 -8.68
C PRO A 39 10.80 -10.71 -8.23
N ASP A 40 11.65 -9.74 -7.92
CA ASP A 40 13.02 -9.91 -7.43
C ASP A 40 13.13 -9.93 -5.89
N VAL A 41 12.02 -9.72 -5.17
CA VAL A 41 12.01 -9.73 -3.71
C VAL A 41 11.61 -11.12 -3.20
N THR A 42 12.53 -11.76 -2.49
CA THR A 42 12.23 -12.97 -1.72
C THR A 42 11.89 -12.62 -0.28
N VAL A 43 10.78 -13.17 0.21
CA VAL A 43 10.33 -13.02 1.60
C VAL A 43 10.16 -14.40 2.22
N ARG A 44 10.79 -14.63 3.38
CA ARG A 44 10.48 -15.80 4.22
C ARG A 44 9.58 -15.36 5.35
N HIS A 45 8.44 -16.01 5.49
CA HIS A 45 7.43 -15.73 6.48
C HIS A 45 7.31 -16.88 7.48
N SER A 46 7.40 -16.60 8.78
CA SER A 46 7.18 -17.59 9.84
C SER A 46 6.42 -16.99 11.02
N ALA A 47 5.63 -17.82 11.71
CA ALA A 47 4.91 -17.42 12.92
C ALA A 47 5.82 -17.48 14.15
N SER A 48 5.81 -16.44 14.98
CA SER A 48 6.41 -16.45 16.32
C SER A 48 5.46 -17.10 17.34
N THR A 49 6.01 -17.57 18.46
CA THR A 49 5.24 -18.02 19.63
C THR A 49 4.65 -16.86 20.43
N GLU A 50 5.10 -15.63 20.20
CA GLU A 50 4.60 -14.45 20.92
C GLU A 50 3.24 -13.99 20.43
N THR A 51 2.35 -13.70 21.39
CA THR A 51 1.05 -13.09 21.10
C THR A 51 1.19 -11.60 20.80
N ALA A 52 0.46 -11.13 19.78
CA ALA A 52 0.24 -9.72 19.51
C ALA A 52 -1.11 -9.22 20.08
N GLY A 53 -1.80 -10.04 20.89
CA GLY A 53 -3.10 -9.77 21.49
C GLY A 53 -4.28 -9.97 20.52
N ASN A 54 -5.49 -10.12 21.06
CA ASN A 54 -6.74 -10.24 20.28
C ASN A 54 -6.73 -11.34 19.20
N GLY A 55 -6.13 -12.49 19.52
CA GLY A 55 -5.99 -13.62 18.59
C GLY A 55 -4.88 -13.44 17.54
N ALA A 56 -4.20 -12.30 17.51
CA ALA A 56 -3.06 -12.07 16.65
C ALA A 56 -1.76 -12.63 17.27
N ARG A 57 -0.83 -13.01 16.41
CA ARG A 57 0.53 -13.43 16.75
C ARG A 57 1.53 -12.53 16.03
N TRP A 58 2.73 -12.42 16.56
CA TRP A 58 3.82 -11.83 15.82
C TRP A 58 4.31 -12.81 14.76
N HIS A 59 4.54 -12.32 13.56
CA HIS A 59 5.09 -13.06 12.45
C HIS A 59 6.36 -12.36 11.98
N LEU A 60 7.36 -13.15 11.62
CA LEU A 60 8.65 -12.66 11.17
C LEU A 60 8.70 -12.76 9.65
N PHE A 61 9.10 -11.66 9.03
CA PHE A 61 9.35 -11.54 7.60
C PHE A 61 10.84 -11.28 7.40
N LEU A 62 11.55 -12.22 6.79
CA LEU A 62 12.96 -12.07 6.44
C LEU A 62 13.07 -11.74 4.96
N PHE A 63 13.73 -10.64 4.65
CA PHE A 63 14.00 -10.15 3.30
C PHE A 63 15.41 -10.54 2.85
N ASP A 64 15.75 -10.32 1.58
CA ASP A 64 17.12 -10.55 1.09
C ASP A 64 18.13 -9.76 1.95
N PRO A 65 19.07 -10.44 2.65
CA PRO A 65 20.00 -9.80 3.55
C PRO A 65 21.05 -8.92 2.86
N ARG A 66 21.20 -9.01 1.53
CA ARG A 66 22.15 -8.20 0.75
C ARG A 66 21.64 -6.81 0.43
N VAL A 67 20.33 -6.59 0.58
CA VAL A 67 19.68 -5.34 0.22
C VAL A 67 19.05 -4.74 1.49
N PRO A 68 19.71 -3.75 2.12
CA PRO A 68 19.18 -3.09 3.30
C PRO A 68 17.91 -2.31 2.94
N ARG A 69 16.91 -2.36 3.82
CA ARG A 69 15.61 -1.72 3.59
C ARG A 69 15.16 -0.90 4.78
N SER A 70 14.50 0.21 4.49
CA SER A 70 13.83 1.01 5.51
C SER A 70 12.74 0.19 6.22
N LEU A 71 12.30 0.64 7.39
CA LEU A 71 11.17 0.00 8.07
C LEU A 71 9.89 0.06 7.24
N ASP A 72 9.64 1.20 6.58
CA ASP A 72 8.45 1.38 5.74
C ASP A 72 8.42 0.44 4.56
N GLU A 73 9.53 0.37 3.83
CA GLU A 73 9.64 -0.53 2.68
C GLU A 73 9.39 -1.98 3.09
N ARG A 74 9.93 -2.41 4.24
CA ARG A 74 9.68 -3.76 4.75
C ARG A 74 8.21 -3.98 5.12
N ILE A 75 7.55 -2.99 5.71
CA ILE A 75 6.11 -3.08 6.02
C ILE A 75 5.30 -3.22 4.72
N ASP A 76 5.61 -2.43 3.70
CA ASP A 76 4.91 -2.48 2.41
C ASP A 76 5.11 -3.83 1.71
N LEU A 77 6.33 -4.35 1.69
CA LEU A 77 6.65 -5.67 1.14
C LEU A 77 5.98 -6.81 1.92
N ALA A 78 5.96 -6.72 3.26
CA ALA A 78 5.27 -7.71 4.09
C ALA A 78 3.75 -7.67 3.89
N ARG A 79 3.15 -6.48 3.76
CA ARG A 79 1.73 -6.34 3.43
C ARG A 79 1.42 -6.90 2.04
N ALA A 80 2.30 -6.67 1.06
CA ALA A 80 2.18 -7.26 -0.28
C ALA A 80 2.27 -8.79 -0.23
N GLN A 81 3.22 -9.35 0.54
CA GLN A 81 3.36 -10.78 0.76
C GLN A 81 2.10 -11.37 1.39
N VAL A 82 1.60 -10.78 2.48
CA VAL A 82 0.36 -11.22 3.15
C VAL A 82 -0.85 -11.14 2.23
N ALA A 83 -0.93 -10.17 1.32
CA ALA A 83 -2.03 -10.08 0.36
C ALA A 83 -2.08 -11.28 -0.61
N THR A 84 -0.98 -12.02 -0.77
CA THR A 84 -0.95 -13.27 -1.55
C THR A 84 -1.30 -14.52 -0.73
N GLU A 85 -1.32 -14.41 0.61
CA GLU A 85 -1.59 -15.50 1.53
C GLU A 85 -3.07 -15.50 1.90
N ARG A 86 -3.79 -16.58 1.55
CA ARG A 86 -5.26 -16.61 1.72
C ARG A 86 -5.71 -16.67 3.17
N ASP A 87 -4.90 -17.24 4.05
CA ASP A 87 -5.28 -17.58 5.41
C ASP A 87 -4.74 -16.61 6.45
N CYS A 88 -3.98 -15.60 6.03
CA CYS A 88 -3.36 -14.61 6.91
C CYS A 88 -3.96 -13.23 6.67
N ARG A 89 -4.22 -12.50 7.77
CA ARG A 89 -4.70 -11.12 7.74
C ARG A 89 -3.80 -10.23 8.58
N TRP A 90 -3.41 -9.11 8.00
CA TRP A 90 -2.70 -8.05 8.71
C TRP A 90 -3.57 -7.43 9.81
N VAL A 91 -3.00 -7.25 11.00
CA VAL A 91 -3.64 -6.51 12.10
C VAL A 91 -2.98 -5.15 12.25
N ASP A 92 -3.75 -4.08 12.23
CA ASP A 92 -3.15 -2.76 12.42
C ASP A 92 -2.68 -2.57 13.86
N ARG A 93 -1.42 -2.16 13.97
CA ARG A 93 -0.75 -1.74 15.21
C ARG A 93 0.03 -0.46 14.93
N PRO A 94 0.30 0.37 15.95
CA PRO A 94 1.13 1.55 15.78
C PRO A 94 2.50 1.16 15.20
N ARG A 95 2.97 1.92 14.22
CA ARG A 95 4.28 1.71 13.58
C ARG A 95 5.41 1.60 14.61
N SER A 96 5.38 2.42 15.66
CA SER A 96 6.36 2.38 16.75
C SER A 96 6.40 1.04 17.50
N GLN A 97 5.26 0.34 17.62
CA GLN A 97 5.25 -1.00 18.20
C GLN A 97 5.87 -2.03 17.25
N ILE A 98 5.60 -1.93 15.96
CA ILE A 98 6.20 -2.78 14.92
C ILE A 98 7.72 -2.58 14.91
N GLU A 99 8.17 -1.32 14.98
CA GLU A 99 9.58 -0.95 15.06
C GLU A 99 10.26 -1.55 16.28
N GLU A 100 9.68 -1.35 17.47
CA GLU A 100 10.24 -1.86 18.72
C GLU A 100 10.31 -3.39 18.72
N ARG A 101 9.24 -4.07 18.28
CA ARG A 101 9.25 -5.55 18.16
C ARG A 101 10.24 -6.06 17.14
N THR A 102 10.45 -5.33 16.05
CA THR A 102 11.46 -5.65 15.05
C THR A 102 12.87 -5.49 15.63
N ARG A 103 13.12 -4.40 16.37
CA ARG A 103 14.40 -4.17 17.07
C ARG A 103 14.74 -5.27 18.08
N GLN A 104 13.73 -5.81 18.76
CA GLN A 104 13.89 -6.90 19.73
C GLN A 104 14.40 -8.21 19.11
N GLN A 105 14.30 -8.38 17.79
CA GLN A 105 14.87 -9.55 17.11
C GLN A 105 16.39 -9.50 16.99
N GLY A 106 17.01 -8.35 17.30
CA GLY A 106 18.44 -8.16 17.32
C GLY A 106 18.92 -7.15 16.29
N ALA A 107 19.93 -6.35 16.67
CA ALA A 107 20.45 -5.26 15.85
C ALA A 107 20.97 -5.72 14.48
N ALA A 108 21.51 -6.94 14.39
CA ALA A 108 22.03 -7.51 13.14
C ALA A 108 20.97 -7.71 12.05
N TYR A 109 19.67 -7.74 12.42
CA TYR A 109 18.56 -7.98 11.51
C TYR A 109 17.69 -6.73 11.29
N ALA A 110 18.11 -5.58 11.84
CA ALA A 110 17.29 -4.38 11.91
C ALA A 110 16.85 -3.84 10.54
N GLU A 111 17.57 -4.17 9.46
CA GLU A 111 17.30 -3.71 8.09
C GLU A 111 16.81 -4.82 7.16
N THR A 112 16.79 -6.07 7.62
CA THR A 112 16.54 -7.26 6.79
C THR A 112 15.44 -8.17 7.33
N LEU A 113 14.90 -7.87 8.51
CA LEU A 113 13.80 -8.60 9.14
C LEU A 113 12.70 -7.65 9.59
N LEU A 114 11.43 -8.03 9.52
CA LEU A 114 10.31 -7.30 10.12
C LEU A 114 9.51 -8.23 11.04
N ALA A 115 9.14 -7.75 12.23
CA ALA A 115 8.12 -8.39 13.06
C ALA A 115 6.78 -7.68 12.85
N ALA A 116 5.78 -8.39 12.32
CA ALA A 116 4.45 -7.83 12.03
C ALA A 116 3.33 -8.67 12.65
N PRO A 117 2.22 -8.05 13.09
CA PRO A 117 1.15 -8.76 13.77
C PRO A 117 0.10 -9.26 12.77
N LEU A 118 -0.11 -10.57 12.74
CA LEU A 118 -1.09 -11.23 11.86
C LEU A 118 -2.06 -12.09 12.65
N ILE A 119 -3.24 -12.30 12.09
CA ILE A 119 -4.13 -13.41 12.44
C ILE A 119 -4.08 -14.38 11.26
N CYS A 120 -3.60 -15.61 11.50
CA CYS A 120 -3.58 -16.66 10.49
C CYS A 120 -4.43 -17.85 10.92
N ASN A 121 -5.23 -18.38 10.00
CA ASN A 121 -5.99 -19.61 10.17
C ASN A 121 -5.12 -20.80 9.73
N SER A 122 -4.19 -21.23 10.59
CA SER A 122 -3.37 -22.43 10.38
C SER A 122 -4.15 -23.71 10.60
#